data_AF-A0A7G6E2D7-F1
#
_entry.id   AF-A0A7G6E2D7-F1
#
_cell.length_a   1.000
_cell.length_b   1.000
_cell.length_c   1.000
_cell.angle_alpha   90.00
_cell.angle_beta   90.00
_cell.angle_gamma   90.00
#
_symmetry.space_group_name_H-M   'P 1'
#
loop_
_entity.id
_entity.type
_entity.pdbx_description
1 polymer ?
#
loop_
_entity_poly.entity_id
_entity_poly.type
_entity_poly.pdbx_seq_one_letter_code
_entity_poly.pdbx_strand_id
1 'polypeptide(L)'
;MIHMTFTLPAFLTTIVGELMELHHVYGYMIQNAPTEEARRMVEMNRMTVHHTMEKMKKLYMEMGGKAIPPLHEEALEEPRQFTNFVDAARYAFKEEAQLFNWLKELYLIADACYRDVFFDTMHDHALNAMRLLYLIG
;
A
#
# COMPACT_ATOMS: atom_id res chain seq x y z
N MET A 1 -19.67 10.08 14.06
CA MET A 1 -18.24 10.27 13.74
C MET A 1 -17.45 10.01 15.01
N ILE A 2 -16.88 8.82 15.16
CA ILE A 2 -15.98 8.51 16.26
C ILE A 2 -14.58 8.92 15.77
N HIS A 3 -14.00 9.96 16.36
CA HIS A 3 -12.58 10.24 16.20
C HIS A 3 -11.81 9.15 16.94
N MET A 4 -11.47 8.05 16.26
CA MET A 4 -10.45 7.15 16.76
C MET A 4 -9.10 7.86 16.63
N THR A 5 -8.59 8.41 17.73
CA THR A 5 -7.19 8.83 17.84
C THR A 5 -6.32 7.57 17.87
N PHE A 6 -6.01 7.01 16.72
CA PHE A 6 -4.94 6.02 16.61
C PHE A 6 -3.61 6.70 16.96
N THR A 7 -2.78 6.03 17.76
CA THR A 7 -1.40 6.46 17.91
C THR A 7 -0.67 6.23 16.59
N LEU A 8 0.30 7.08 16.26
CA LEU A 8 1.09 6.96 15.04
C LEU A 8 1.64 5.53 14.81
N PRO A 9 2.18 4.82 15.84
CA PRO A 9 2.58 3.42 15.69
C PRO A 9 1.44 2.46 15.31
N ALA A 10 0.25 2.60 15.93
CA ALA A 10 -0.89 1.74 15.61
C ALA A 10 -1.36 1.95 14.17
N PHE A 11 -1.34 3.20 13.69
CA PHE A 11 -1.72 3.52 12.32
C PHE A 11 -0.71 2.96 11.31
N LEU A 12 0.59 3.01 11.60
CA LEU A 12 1.60 2.36 10.77
C LEU A 12 1.40 0.85 10.64
N THR A 13 1.04 0.17 11.73
CA THR A 13 0.73 -1.27 11.68
C THR A 13 -0.44 -1.57 10.75
N THR A 14 -1.50 -0.76 10.80
CA THR A 14 -2.63 -0.88 9.85
C THR A 14 -2.17 -0.71 8.41
N ILE A 15 -1.44 0.36 8.10
CA ILE A 15 -0.94 0.61 6.74
C ILE A 15 -0.05 -0.53 6.23
N VAL A 16 0.79 -1.11 7.09
CA VAL A 16 1.63 -2.25 6.69
C VAL A 16 0.78 -3.48 6.33
N GLY A 17 -0.31 -3.75 7.05
CA GLY A 17 -1.25 -4.82 6.68
C GLY A 17 -1.90 -4.59 5.31
N GLU A 18 -2.33 -3.36 5.06
CA GLU A 18 -2.99 -2.96 3.81
C GLU A 18 -2.02 -3.01 2.62
N LEU A 19 -0.77 -2.58 2.83
CA LEU A 19 0.31 -2.74 1.86
C LEU A 19 0.61 -4.21 1.55
N MET A 20 0.53 -5.11 2.55
CA MET A 20 0.71 -6.54 2.33
C MET A 20 -0.41 -7.12 1.46
N GLU A 21 -1.68 -6.76 1.70
CA GLU A 21 -2.79 -7.17 0.85
C GLU A 21 -2.58 -6.67 -0.59
N LEU A 22 -2.31 -5.38 -0.76
CA LEU A 22 -2.09 -4.78 -2.08
C LEU A 22 -0.90 -5.42 -2.81
N HIS A 23 0.16 -5.78 -2.09
CA HIS A 23 1.30 -6.51 -2.64
C HIS A 23 0.91 -7.91 -3.17
N HIS A 24 0.01 -8.61 -2.47
CA HIS A 24 -0.54 -9.89 -2.95
C HIS A 24 -1.44 -9.72 -4.18
N VAL A 25 -2.29 -8.69 -4.19
CA VAL A 25 -3.13 -8.34 -5.35
C VAL A 25 -2.26 -8.08 -6.57
N TYR A 26 -1.18 -7.31 -6.44
CA TYR A 26 -0.24 -7.11 -7.55
C TYR A 26 0.44 -8.40 -7.97
N GLY A 27 0.73 -9.33 -7.05
CA GLY A 27 1.19 -10.68 -7.39
C GLY A 27 0.21 -11.44 -8.29
N TYR A 28 -1.09 -11.42 -7.94
CA TYR A 28 -2.15 -12.00 -8.77
C TYR A 28 -2.23 -11.32 -10.14
N MET A 29 -2.18 -9.98 -10.19
CA MET A 29 -2.26 -9.22 -11.43
C MET A 29 -1.08 -9.50 -12.37
N ILE A 30 0.15 -9.65 -11.85
CA ILE A 30 1.33 -9.99 -12.65
C ILE A 30 1.15 -11.35 -13.34
N GLN A 31 0.60 -12.33 -12.63
CA GLN A 31 0.37 -13.69 -13.17
C GLN A 31 -0.73 -13.72 -14.25
N ASN A 32 -1.71 -12.82 -14.14
CA ASN A 32 -2.89 -12.77 -15.01
C ASN A 32 -2.86 -11.58 -15.99
N ALA A 33 -1.72 -10.94 -16.17
CA ALA A 33 -1.60 -9.76 -17.01
C ALA A 33 -1.90 -10.11 -18.49
N PRO A 34 -2.75 -9.33 -19.19
CA PRO A 34 -3.12 -9.61 -20.57
C PRO A 34 -2.01 -9.30 -21.57
N THR A 35 -1.05 -8.45 -21.18
CA THR A 35 0.07 -8.04 -22.02
C THR A 35 1.34 -7.91 -21.17
N GLU A 36 2.50 -7.96 -21.84
CA GLU A 36 3.80 -7.72 -21.21
C GLU A 36 3.89 -6.30 -20.63
N GLU A 37 3.36 -5.30 -21.35
CA GLU A 37 3.31 -3.92 -20.86
C GLU A 37 2.53 -3.81 -19.55
N ALA A 38 1.35 -4.43 -19.48
CA ALA A 38 0.55 -4.46 -18.27
C ALA A 38 1.31 -5.15 -17.13
N ARG A 39 1.96 -6.28 -17.41
CA ARG A 39 2.79 -6.99 -16.43
C ARG A 39 3.89 -6.09 -15.85
N ARG A 40 4.61 -5.36 -16.71
CA ARG A 40 5.69 -4.45 -16.30
C ARG A 40 5.19 -3.29 -15.45
N MET A 41 4.07 -2.67 -15.81
CA MET A 41 3.48 -1.60 -15.01
C MET A 41 3.07 -2.09 -13.61
N VAL A 42 2.49 -3.28 -13.53
CA VAL A 42 2.11 -3.88 -12.24
C VAL A 42 3.34 -4.28 -11.42
N GLU A 43 4.41 -4.79 -12.03
CA GLU A 43 5.69 -5.04 -11.36
C GLU A 43 6.25 -3.78 -10.70
N MET A 44 6.21 -2.64 -11.41
CA MET A 44 6.64 -1.35 -10.87
C MET A 44 5.81 -0.93 -9.65
N ASN A 45 4.49 -1.11 -9.71
CA ASN A 45 3.62 -0.82 -8.57
C ASN A 45 3.91 -1.73 -7.38
N ARG A 46 4.14 -3.03 -7.63
CA ARG A 46 4.47 -4.00 -6.58
C ARG A 46 5.78 -3.66 -5.87
N MET A 47 6.81 -3.27 -6.62
CA MET A 47 8.08 -2.81 -6.05
C MET A 47 7.89 -1.56 -5.19
N THR A 48 7.05 -0.63 -5.65
CA THR A 48 6.70 0.58 -4.91
C THR A 48 6.06 0.24 -3.55
N VAL A 49 5.04 -0.62 -3.55
CA VAL A 49 4.39 -1.11 -2.32
C VAL A 49 5.39 -1.78 -1.39
N HIS A 50 6.28 -2.62 -1.92
CA HIS A 50 7.31 -3.29 -1.12
C HIS A 50 8.23 -2.26 -0.44
N HIS A 51 8.72 -1.26 -1.18
CA HIS A 51 9.56 -0.21 -0.62
C HIS A 51 8.83 0.65 0.42
N THR A 52 7.56 1.01 0.18
CA THR A 52 6.76 1.73 1.18
C THR A 52 6.60 0.90 2.45
N MET A 53 6.33 -0.39 2.32
CA MET A 53 6.21 -1.29 3.47
C MET A 53 7.49 -1.33 4.31
N GLU A 54 8.66 -1.43 3.68
CA GLU A 54 9.95 -1.38 4.38
C GLU A 54 10.22 -0.02 5.03
N LYS A 55 9.84 1.09 4.38
CA LYS A 55 9.90 2.43 4.99
C LYS A 55 9.02 2.53 6.24
N MET A 56 7.79 2.03 6.19
CA MET A 56 6.86 2.07 7.33
C MET A 56 7.34 1.19 8.49
N LYS A 57 7.87 -0.01 8.22
CA LYS A 57 8.50 -0.87 9.24
C LYS A 57 9.68 -0.19 9.92
N LYS A 58 10.54 0.49 9.13
CA LYS A 58 11.69 1.23 9.65
C LYS A 58 11.24 2.39 10.54
N LEU A 59 10.27 3.19 10.10
CA LEU A 59 9.70 4.29 10.89
C LEU A 59 9.11 3.79 12.21
N TYR A 60 8.36 2.69 12.18
CA TYR A 60 7.81 2.09 13.39
C TYR A 60 8.92 1.67 14.37
N MET A 61 9.98 1.03 13.88
CA MET A 61 11.14 0.64 14.69
C MET A 61 11.84 1.85 15.31
N GLU A 62 12.03 2.92 14.54
CA GLU A 62 12.64 4.17 15.01
C GLU A 62 11.82 4.84 16.12
N MET A 63 10.49 4.79 16.05
CA MET A 63 9.61 5.38 17.07
C MET A 63 9.44 4.53 18.32
N GLY A 64 9.30 3.20 18.16
CA GLY A 64 8.94 2.29 19.24
C GLY A 64 10.11 1.49 19.83
N GLY A 65 11.28 1.51 19.18
CA GLY A 65 12.43 0.67 19.53
C GLY A 65 12.20 -0.84 19.36
N LYS A 66 11.10 -1.22 18.69
CA LYS A 66 10.68 -2.62 18.48
C LYS A 66 10.18 -2.78 17.05
N ALA A 67 10.43 -3.95 16.47
CA ALA A 67 9.87 -4.29 15.17
C ALA A 67 8.33 -4.28 15.22
N ILE A 68 7.70 -4.03 14.07
CA ILE A 68 6.26 -4.26 13.92
C ILE A 68 5.99 -5.72 14.31
N PRO A 69 5.05 -5.99 15.25
CA PRO A 69 4.67 -7.36 15.57
C PRO A 69 4.33 -8.10 14.28
N PRO A 70 4.70 -9.39 14.14
CA PRO A 70 4.31 -10.16 12.97
C PRO A 70 2.79 -10.04 12.82
N LEU A 71 2.38 -9.41 11.73
CA LEU A 71 1.00 -9.45 11.29
C LEU A 71 0.75 -10.92 11.02
N HIS A 72 -0.11 -11.57 11.81
CA HIS A 72 -0.31 -13.02 11.71
C HIS A 72 -0.58 -13.39 10.25
N GLU A 73 0.39 -14.03 9.60
CA GLU A 73 0.26 -14.57 8.23
C GLU A 73 -0.91 -15.56 8.15
N GLU A 74 -1.29 -16.14 9.30
CA GLU A 74 -2.43 -17.05 9.48
C GLU A 74 -3.81 -16.40 9.26
N ALA A 75 -3.88 -15.06 9.19
CA ALA A 75 -5.10 -14.32 8.83
C ALA A 75 -5.02 -13.66 7.45
N LEU A 76 -4.04 -14.04 6.62
CA LEU A 76 -4.16 -13.80 5.19
C LEU A 76 -5.30 -14.69 4.69
N GLU A 77 -6.50 -14.13 4.65
CA GLU A 77 -7.61 -14.65 3.87
C GLU A 77 -7.06 -15.13 2.51
N GLU A 78 -7.58 -16.25 2.00
CA GLU A 78 -7.18 -16.78 0.70
C GLU A 78 -7.02 -15.64 -0.30
N PRO A 79 -5.93 -15.61 -1.11
CA PRO A 79 -5.62 -14.48 -1.96
C PRO A 79 -6.87 -14.10 -2.76
N ARG A 80 -7.31 -12.85 -2.57
CA ARG A 80 -8.56 -12.33 -3.11
C ARG A 80 -8.67 -12.72 -4.59
N GLN A 81 -9.70 -13.48 -4.91
CA GLN A 81 -9.94 -13.91 -6.28
C GLN A 81 -10.70 -12.81 -7.03
N PHE A 82 -10.25 -12.54 -8.26
CA PHE A 82 -10.89 -11.58 -9.14
C PHE A 82 -11.45 -12.30 -10.37
N THR A 83 -12.56 -11.80 -10.90
CA THR A 83 -13.18 -12.35 -12.11
C THR A 83 -12.29 -12.17 -13.33
N ASN A 84 -11.56 -11.06 -13.41
CA ASN A 84 -10.63 -10.74 -14.50
C ASN A 84 -9.59 -9.70 -14.05
N PHE A 85 -8.59 -9.46 -14.90
CA PHE A 85 -7.52 -8.50 -14.66
C PHE A 85 -8.02 -7.07 -14.43
N VAL A 86 -9.06 -6.62 -15.15
CA VAL A 86 -9.61 -5.26 -15.04
C VAL A 86 -10.27 -5.05 -13.68
N ASP A 87 -10.96 -6.05 -13.15
CA ASP A 87 -11.57 -5.97 -11.81
C ASP A 87 -10.51 -5.95 -10.70
N ALA A 88 -9.41 -6.69 -10.87
CA ALA A 88 -8.24 -6.58 -10.01
C ALA A 88 -7.61 -5.18 -10.08
N ALA A 89 -7.47 -4.60 -11.28
CA ALA A 89 -6.95 -3.24 -11.47
C ALA A 89 -7.85 -2.17 -10.82
N ARG A 90 -9.18 -2.30 -10.94
CA ARG A 90 -10.15 -1.42 -10.27
C ARG A 90 -10.08 -1.51 -8.75
N TYR A 91 -9.88 -2.71 -8.22
CA TYR A 91 -9.66 -2.93 -6.80
C TYR A 91 -8.38 -2.22 -6.35
N ALA A 92 -7.24 -2.56 -6.97
CA ALA A 92 -5.95 -1.97 -6.65
C ALA A 92 -5.98 -0.43 -6.75
N PHE A 93 -6.75 0.14 -7.69
CA PHE A 93 -6.88 1.59 -7.82
C PHE A 93 -7.54 2.22 -6.60
N LYS A 94 -8.58 1.59 -6.07
CA LYS A 94 -9.27 2.04 -4.85
C LYS A 94 -8.33 1.97 -3.64
N GLU A 95 -7.58 0.87 -3.52
CA GLU A 95 -6.62 0.69 -2.43
C GLU A 95 -5.48 1.72 -2.50
N GLU A 96 -4.92 1.99 -3.68
CA GLU A 96 -3.92 3.05 -3.87
C GLU A 96 -4.47 4.44 -3.48
N ALA A 97 -5.72 4.74 -3.85
CA ALA A 97 -6.36 6.01 -3.48
C ALA A 97 -6.65 6.10 -1.97
N GLN A 98 -7.02 5.00 -1.32
CA GLN A 98 -7.24 4.94 0.12
C GLN A 98 -5.91 5.09 0.88
N LEU A 99 -4.88 4.39 0.44
CA LEU A 99 -3.53 4.50 0.99
C LEU A 99 -2.98 5.91 0.87
N PHE A 100 -3.19 6.59 -0.27
CA PHE A 100 -2.84 8.00 -0.41
C PHE A 100 -3.49 8.88 0.67
N ASN A 101 -4.77 8.66 0.96
CA ASN A 101 -5.48 9.42 1.99
C ASN A 101 -4.93 9.14 3.39
N TRP A 102 -4.60 7.89 3.71
CA TRP A 102 -3.96 7.56 4.99
C TRP A 102 -2.56 8.15 5.12
N LEU A 103 -1.74 8.10 4.07
CA LEU A 103 -0.42 8.72 4.07
C LEU A 103 -0.51 10.25 4.22
N LYS A 104 -1.53 10.88 3.63
CA LYS A 104 -1.84 12.30 3.85
C LYS A 104 -2.22 12.58 5.31
N GLU A 105 -3.04 11.75 5.93
CA GLU A 105 -3.37 11.90 7.35
C GLU A 105 -2.11 11.80 8.22
N LEU A 106 -1.25 10.82 7.94
CA LEU A 106 0.04 10.68 8.60
C LEU A 106 0.94 11.90 8.41
N TYR A 107 1.05 12.42 7.19
CA TYR A 107 1.80 13.64 6.90
C TYR A 107 1.34 14.82 7.76
N LEU A 108 0.02 14.97 7.95
CA LEU A 108 -0.56 16.08 8.72
C LEU A 108 -0.31 15.97 10.23
N ILE A 109 -0.23 14.76 10.77
CA ILE A 109 -0.06 14.53 12.22
C ILE A 109 1.39 14.22 12.63
N ALA A 110 2.25 13.86 11.69
CA ALA A 110 3.63 13.47 11.98
C ALA A 110 4.54 14.66 12.30
N ASP A 111 5.56 14.38 13.11
CA ASP A 111 6.68 15.27 13.36
C ASP A 111 7.38 15.62 12.05
N ALA A 112 7.96 16.83 12.01
CA ALA A 112 8.59 17.37 10.79
C ALA A 112 9.67 16.45 10.20
N CYS A 113 10.38 15.69 11.04
CA CYS A 113 11.42 14.74 10.60
C CYS A 113 10.89 13.54 9.81
N TYR A 114 9.59 13.24 9.87
CA TYR A 114 8.99 12.10 9.16
C TYR A 114 8.12 12.51 7.97
N ARG A 115 7.81 13.80 7.83
CA ARG A 115 6.89 14.31 6.79
C ARG A 115 7.36 14.02 5.37
N ASP A 116 8.66 14.16 5.11
CA ASP A 116 9.21 13.89 3.78
C ASP A 116 9.01 12.43 3.37
N VAL A 117 9.11 11.49 4.32
CA VAL A 117 8.86 10.07 4.05
C VAL A 117 7.41 9.84 3.61
N PHE A 118 6.44 10.45 4.29
CA PHE A 118 5.03 10.35 3.91
C PHE A 118 4.73 11.06 2.59
N PHE A 119 5.32 12.23 2.36
CA PHE A 119 5.15 12.97 1.12
C PHE A 119 5.67 12.20 -0.11
N ASP A 120 6.89 11.65 -0.03
CA ASP A 120 7.49 10.88 -1.12
C ASP A 120 6.66 9.63 -1.42
N THR A 121 6.22 8.92 -0.37
CA THR A 121 5.39 7.73 -0.54
C THR A 121 4.01 8.06 -1.12
N MET A 122 3.38 9.18 -0.74
CA MET A 122 2.15 9.65 -1.38
C MET A 122 2.31 9.83 -2.89
N HIS A 123 3.41 10.43 -3.33
CA HIS A 123 3.68 10.64 -4.75
C HIS A 123 3.84 9.31 -5.50
N ASP A 124 4.57 8.36 -4.91
CA ASP A 124 4.76 7.03 -5.48
C ASP A 124 3.41 6.28 -5.65
N HIS A 125 2.53 6.36 -4.64
CA HIS A 125 1.21 5.73 -4.68
C HIS A 125 0.23 6.44 -5.63
N ALA A 126 0.35 7.76 -5.79
CA ALA A 126 -0.38 8.49 -6.84
C ALA A 126 0.04 8.04 -8.25
N LEU A 127 1.33 7.79 -8.48
CA LEU A 127 1.82 7.24 -9.76
C LEU A 127 1.28 5.82 -10.01
N ASN A 128 1.23 4.98 -8.98
CA ASN A 128 0.62 3.65 -9.08
C ASN A 128 -0.86 3.73 -9.48
N ALA A 129 -1.63 4.61 -8.83
CA ALA A 129 -3.04 4.83 -9.16
C ALA A 129 -3.23 5.28 -10.61
N MET A 130 -2.36 6.18 -11.12
CA MET A 130 -2.42 6.60 -12.53
C MET A 130 -2.12 5.47 -13.51
N ARG A 131 -1.14 4.60 -13.21
CA ARG A 131 -0.88 3.40 -14.03
C ARG A 131 -2.08 2.46 -14.03
N LEU A 132 -2.75 2.30 -12.89
CA LEU A 132 -3.95 1.46 -12.82
C LEU A 132 -5.12 2.04 -13.61
N LEU A 133 -5.30 3.37 -13.62
CA LEU A 133 -6.29 4.00 -14.49
C LEU A 133 -6.04 3.67 -15.98
N TYR A 134 -4.78 3.74 -16.42
CA TYR A 134 -4.39 3.32 -17.77
C TYR A 134 -4.69 1.84 -18.05
N LEU A 135 -4.50 0.96 -17.06
CA LEU A 135 -4.78 -0.47 -17.20
C LEU A 135 -6.28 -0.82 -17.16
N ILE A 136 -7.14 0.09 -16.70
CA ILE A 136 -8.59 -0.09 -16.63
C ILE A 136 -9.28 0.30 -17.96
N GLY A 137 -8.72 1.26 -18.70
CA GLY A 137 -9.36 1.85 -19.88
C GLY A 137 -8.38 2.38 -20.92
#